data_AF-A0A2E4KFT1-F1
#
_entry.id   AF-A0A2E4KFT1-F1
#
_cell.length_a   1.000
_cell.length_b   1.000
_cell.length_c   1.000
_cell.angle_alpha   90.00
_cell.angle_beta   90.00
_cell.angle_gamma   90.00
#
_symmetry.space_group_name_H-M   'P 1'
#
loop_
_entity.id
_entity.type
_entity.pdbx_description
1 polymer ?
#
loop_
_entity_poly.entity_id
_entity_poly.type
_entity_poly.pdbx_seq_one_letter_code
_entity_poly.pdbx_strand_id
1 'polypeptide(L)'
;MKLREIKKLITFRKKISAAIQTVDHSREIAKKRLPRSVWDFIDGGAGEEHAIKANRTTLDDVTFQPKYLVDVSKPDTSLTIFGKPISNPLILSPSGLATLAHPEGEIAAARAAHQAGAIFCLSTGSGNSIEEVAQESQGRLWFQLYLWKSQQVIDSLIERSKASGYEALIVTVDVPVVGKRERDLRNGMSLPVTIKPGQYMQYLSRPRWLSGIVKNPAITFGNLTDVTSGDDASSIGQYVNNELNDPSKTWDDLKRIRNQWSGPLLVKGIMHPDDAVTAEDLGVDGIIVSNHGGRQFNSVPGIAAVFPKIREVVSDKVELFFDGGIRRGEDIVKAHALGASAACSGRCWFWGLAANGEQGVTDVLDLLNQETKDALSLIGQQKLADVGEHNLYKP
;
A
#
# COMPACT_ATOMS: atom_id res chain seq x y z
N MET A 1 -1.23 -44.24 -33.54
CA MET A 1 -0.13 -43.62 -32.76
C MET A 1 -0.32 -43.99 -31.29
N LYS A 2 0.59 -44.75 -30.67
CA LYS A 2 0.40 -45.28 -29.29
C LYS A 2 0.53 -44.14 -28.27
N LEU A 3 -0.37 -44.05 -27.28
CA LEU A 3 -0.38 -43.03 -26.21
C LEU A 3 0.99 -42.84 -25.49
N ARG A 4 1.86 -43.86 -25.52
CA ARG A 4 3.21 -43.83 -24.94
C ARG A 4 4.19 -42.91 -25.69
N GLU A 5 3.97 -42.64 -26.97
CA GLU A 5 4.83 -41.75 -27.78
C GLU A 5 4.54 -40.26 -27.48
N ILE A 6 3.30 -39.91 -27.11
CA ILE A 6 2.90 -38.54 -26.72
C ILE A 6 3.63 -38.09 -25.44
N LYS A 7 3.89 -39.01 -24.50
CA LYS A 7 4.65 -38.72 -23.28
C LYS A 7 6.13 -38.37 -23.53
N LYS A 8 6.71 -38.75 -24.68
CA LYS A 8 8.08 -38.41 -25.05
C LYS A 8 8.21 -37.07 -25.80
N LEU A 9 7.09 -36.54 -26.30
CA LEU A 9 6.99 -35.22 -26.94
C LEU A 9 6.64 -34.09 -25.96
N ILE A 10 6.31 -34.41 -24.70
CA ILE A 10 5.89 -33.45 -23.68
C ILE A 10 6.78 -33.59 -22.45
N THR A 11 7.81 -32.78 -22.39
CA THR A 11 8.57 -32.54 -21.15
C THR A 11 7.79 -31.56 -20.29
N PHE A 12 7.20 -32.02 -19.19
CA PHE A 12 6.71 -31.10 -18.17
C PHE A 12 7.94 -30.53 -17.46
N ARG A 13 8.36 -29.31 -17.84
CA ARG A 13 9.22 -28.50 -16.97
C ARG A 13 8.53 -28.47 -15.61
N LYS A 14 9.23 -28.92 -14.56
CA LYS A 14 8.85 -28.59 -13.18
C LYS A 14 8.58 -27.09 -13.20
N LYS A 15 7.36 -26.68 -12.86
CA LYS A 15 6.98 -25.28 -12.79
C LYS A 15 7.79 -24.69 -11.63
N ILE A 16 9.03 -24.30 -11.91
CA ILE A 16 9.71 -23.28 -11.10
C ILE A 16 8.68 -22.16 -11.06
N SER A 17 8.26 -21.75 -9.86
CA SER A 17 7.45 -20.55 -9.71
C SER A 17 8.13 -19.48 -10.56
N ALA A 18 7.54 -19.12 -11.71
CA ALA A 18 8.19 -18.18 -12.60
C ALA A 18 8.36 -16.90 -11.76
N ALA A 19 9.61 -16.52 -11.50
CA ALA A 19 9.92 -15.34 -10.73
C ALA A 19 9.08 -14.18 -11.25
N ILE A 20 8.51 -13.37 -10.36
CA ILE A 20 7.76 -12.18 -10.77
C ILE A 20 8.70 -11.31 -11.60
N GLN A 21 8.29 -11.02 -12.84
CA GLN A 21 9.15 -10.33 -13.82
C GLN A 21 8.86 -8.83 -13.86
N THR A 22 7.61 -8.46 -13.55
CA THR A 22 7.14 -7.09 -13.42
C THR A 22 6.06 -7.07 -12.35
N VAL A 23 5.76 -5.90 -11.78
CA VAL A 23 4.59 -5.74 -10.89
C VAL A 23 3.29 -6.12 -11.62
N ASP A 24 3.18 -5.90 -12.93
CA ASP A 24 2.00 -6.31 -13.69
C ASP A 24 1.92 -7.83 -13.86
N HIS A 25 3.05 -8.53 -13.91
CA HIS A 25 3.08 -9.99 -13.89
C HIS A 25 2.53 -10.53 -12.55
N SER A 26 2.91 -9.95 -11.40
CA SER A 26 2.32 -10.35 -10.11
C SER A 26 0.83 -10.03 -10.05
N ARG A 27 0.41 -8.87 -10.58
CA ARG A 27 -1.00 -8.49 -10.74
C ARG A 27 -1.80 -9.54 -11.54
N GLU A 28 -1.27 -10.02 -12.65
CA GLU A 28 -1.90 -11.06 -13.47
C GLU A 28 -1.99 -12.42 -12.76
N ILE A 29 -0.94 -12.80 -12.03
CA ILE A 29 -0.94 -14.02 -11.21
C ILE A 29 -2.02 -13.91 -10.12
N ALA A 30 -2.06 -12.79 -9.40
CA ALA A 30 -3.06 -12.51 -8.37
C ALA A 30 -4.49 -12.64 -8.91
N LYS A 31 -4.79 -12.04 -10.08
CA LYS A 31 -6.10 -12.15 -10.75
C LYS A 31 -6.51 -13.59 -11.05
N LYS A 32 -5.54 -14.46 -11.37
CA LYS A 32 -5.79 -15.89 -11.63
C LYS A 32 -5.96 -16.71 -10.34
N ARG A 33 -5.41 -16.25 -9.21
CA ARG A 33 -5.43 -16.95 -7.92
C ARG A 33 -6.63 -16.58 -7.05
N LEU A 34 -7.13 -15.36 -7.18
CA LEU A 34 -8.20 -14.85 -6.34
C LEU A 34 -9.60 -15.09 -6.94
N PRO A 35 -10.64 -15.30 -6.08
CA PRO A 35 -12.03 -15.13 -6.48
C PRO A 35 -12.28 -13.70 -6.97
N ARG A 36 -13.31 -13.48 -7.80
CA ARG A 36 -13.53 -12.16 -8.41
C ARG A 36 -13.86 -11.08 -7.40
N SER A 37 -14.65 -11.39 -6.37
CA SER A 37 -14.99 -10.42 -5.31
C SER A 37 -13.74 -9.90 -4.60
N VAL A 38 -12.81 -10.80 -4.25
CA VAL A 38 -11.55 -10.47 -3.59
C VAL A 38 -10.61 -9.72 -4.54
N TRP A 39 -10.51 -10.18 -5.78
CA TRP A 39 -9.72 -9.50 -6.81
C TRP A 39 -10.18 -8.06 -7.02
N ASP A 40 -11.48 -7.84 -7.17
CA ASP A 40 -12.04 -6.52 -7.42
C ASP A 40 -11.94 -5.60 -6.21
N PHE A 41 -12.03 -6.14 -4.98
CA PHE A 41 -11.76 -5.39 -3.75
C PHE A 41 -10.35 -4.79 -3.73
N ILE A 42 -9.36 -5.54 -4.20
CA ILE A 42 -7.93 -5.14 -4.21
C ILE A 42 -7.62 -4.25 -5.41
N ASP A 43 -8.00 -4.68 -6.60
CA ASP A 43 -7.66 -4.03 -7.87
C ASP A 43 -8.52 -2.79 -8.15
N GLY A 44 -9.77 -2.79 -7.68
CA GLY A 44 -10.78 -1.79 -8.02
C GLY A 44 -10.57 -0.41 -7.37
N GLY A 45 -11.35 0.55 -7.88
CA GLY A 45 -11.41 1.93 -7.40
C GLY A 45 -12.83 2.47 -7.25
N ALA A 46 -12.93 3.77 -7.01
CA ALA A 46 -14.20 4.48 -6.93
C ALA A 46 -14.75 4.78 -8.33
N GLY A 47 -16.08 4.71 -8.49
CA GLY A 47 -16.79 5.04 -9.73
C GLY A 47 -16.22 4.32 -10.95
N GLU A 48 -15.95 5.09 -12.01
CA GLU A 48 -15.40 4.62 -13.29
C GLU A 48 -13.86 4.46 -13.28
N GLU A 49 -13.22 4.62 -12.10
CA GLU A 49 -11.78 4.44 -11.90
C GLU A 49 -10.90 5.43 -12.69
N HIS A 50 -11.44 6.61 -12.99
CA HIS A 50 -10.72 7.72 -13.60
C HIS A 50 -9.52 8.14 -12.75
N ALA A 51 -9.66 8.23 -11.43
CA ALA A 51 -8.55 8.55 -10.54
C ALA A 51 -7.42 7.49 -10.57
N ILE A 52 -7.75 6.20 -10.75
CA ILE A 52 -6.74 5.15 -10.94
C ILE A 52 -5.98 5.38 -12.24
N LYS A 53 -6.69 5.67 -13.32
CA LYS A 53 -6.08 5.97 -14.62
C LYS A 53 -5.22 7.24 -14.53
N ALA A 54 -5.75 8.29 -13.92
CA ALA A 54 -5.05 9.57 -13.75
C ALA A 54 -3.74 9.40 -12.98
N ASN A 55 -3.74 8.62 -11.88
CA ASN A 55 -2.51 8.30 -11.14
C ASN A 55 -1.41 7.69 -12.02
N ARG A 56 -1.79 6.88 -13.01
CA ARG A 56 -0.82 6.34 -13.98
C ARG A 56 -0.42 7.36 -15.03
N THR A 57 -1.39 7.94 -15.72
CA THR A 57 -1.12 8.86 -16.82
C THR A 57 -0.27 10.05 -16.38
N THR A 58 -0.55 10.67 -15.22
CA THR A 58 0.25 11.81 -14.75
C THR A 58 1.69 11.43 -14.39
N LEU A 59 1.95 10.16 -13.99
CA LEU A 59 3.32 9.67 -13.78
C LEU A 59 4.00 9.36 -15.12
N ASP A 60 3.26 8.85 -16.10
CA ASP A 60 3.77 8.57 -17.44
C ASP A 60 4.22 9.88 -18.14
N ASP A 61 3.54 11.00 -17.87
CA ASP A 61 3.89 12.34 -18.36
C ASP A 61 5.17 12.94 -17.75
N VAL A 62 5.66 12.40 -16.62
CA VAL A 62 6.93 12.84 -16.01
C VAL A 62 8.08 12.15 -16.74
N THR A 63 8.89 12.95 -17.45
CA THR A 63 10.02 12.46 -18.26
C THR A 63 11.35 13.01 -17.79
N PHE A 64 12.44 12.28 -18.03
CA PHE A 64 13.79 12.65 -17.62
C PHE A 64 14.64 13.23 -18.75
N GLN A 65 15.65 14.01 -18.38
CA GLN A 65 16.76 14.42 -19.24
C GLN A 65 18.05 13.68 -18.83
N PRO A 66 18.41 12.56 -19.50
CA PRO A 66 19.57 11.77 -19.11
C PRO A 66 20.89 12.53 -19.23
N LYS A 67 21.82 12.26 -18.30
CA LYS A 67 23.23 12.66 -18.43
C LYS A 67 24.09 11.45 -18.75
N TYR A 68 24.90 11.57 -19.80
CA TYR A 68 25.77 10.50 -20.28
C TYR A 68 27.21 10.68 -19.78
N LEU A 69 27.99 9.59 -19.81
CA LEU A 69 29.40 9.55 -19.38
C LEU A 69 29.61 9.95 -17.91
N VAL A 70 28.62 9.70 -17.05
CA VAL A 70 28.73 9.77 -15.58
C VAL A 70 29.05 8.37 -15.05
N ASP A 71 29.93 8.26 -14.06
CA ASP A 71 30.15 6.98 -13.38
C ASP A 71 28.88 6.57 -12.63
N VAL A 72 28.28 5.44 -13.02
CA VAL A 72 27.08 4.86 -12.39
C VAL A 72 27.33 3.41 -12.02
N SER A 73 28.58 3.04 -11.75
CA SER A 73 29.00 1.67 -11.43
C SER A 73 28.45 1.14 -10.11
N LYS A 74 27.98 2.02 -9.22
CA LYS A 74 27.47 1.71 -7.87
C LYS A 74 26.19 2.52 -7.56
N PRO A 75 25.06 2.22 -8.21
CA PRO A 75 23.80 2.90 -7.91
C PRO A 75 23.33 2.56 -6.48
N ASP A 76 22.97 3.60 -5.74
CA ASP A 76 22.54 3.53 -4.34
C ASP A 76 21.09 4.04 -4.22
N THR A 77 20.23 3.15 -3.76
CA THR A 77 18.80 3.39 -3.54
C THR A 77 18.45 3.62 -2.07
N SER A 78 19.45 3.64 -1.18
CA SER A 78 19.22 3.88 0.24
C SER A 78 18.76 5.32 0.50
N LEU A 79 17.92 5.47 1.51
CA LEU A 79 17.33 6.75 1.94
C LEU A 79 17.40 6.84 3.47
N THR A 80 17.27 8.06 4.00
CA THR A 80 17.09 8.30 5.43
C THR A 80 15.71 8.91 5.65
N ILE A 81 14.88 8.23 6.45
CA ILE A 81 13.50 8.59 6.75
C ILE A 81 13.36 8.71 8.26
N PHE A 82 12.96 9.88 8.75
CA PHE A 82 12.91 10.24 10.17
C PHE A 82 14.21 9.91 10.92
N GLY A 83 15.35 10.22 10.29
CA GLY A 83 16.69 10.02 10.87
C GLY A 83 17.17 8.57 10.89
N LYS A 84 16.43 7.62 10.32
CA LYS A 84 16.84 6.20 10.23
C LYS A 84 16.98 5.76 8.77
N PRO A 85 17.97 4.90 8.45
CA PRO A 85 18.18 4.44 7.09
C PRO A 85 17.10 3.43 6.66
N ILE A 86 16.89 3.33 5.34
CA ILE A 86 16.22 2.22 4.65
C ILE A 86 17.07 1.80 3.44
N SER A 87 17.06 0.51 3.13
CA SER A 87 17.83 -0.07 2.01
C SER A 87 16.97 -0.34 0.77
N ASN A 88 15.64 -0.33 0.94
CA ASN A 88 14.69 -0.41 -0.14
C ASN A 88 13.89 0.90 -0.21
N PRO A 89 13.81 1.55 -1.38
CA PRO A 89 13.23 2.88 -1.50
C PRO A 89 11.70 2.91 -1.48
N LEU A 90 11.03 1.75 -1.41
CA LEU A 90 9.59 1.66 -1.36
C LEU A 90 9.07 1.49 0.08
N ILE A 91 8.14 2.35 0.47
CA ILE A 91 7.33 2.15 1.68
C ILE A 91 6.05 1.38 1.30
N LEU A 92 5.75 0.30 2.01
CA LEU A 92 4.52 -0.45 1.79
C LEU A 92 3.36 0.31 2.42
N SER A 93 2.53 0.97 1.60
CA SER A 93 1.40 1.78 2.06
C SER A 93 0.38 0.94 2.83
N PRO A 94 -0.30 1.52 3.84
CA PRO A 94 -1.31 0.81 4.61
C PRO A 94 -2.45 0.36 3.70
N SER A 95 -2.66 -0.96 3.63
CA SER A 95 -3.77 -1.59 2.92
C SER A 95 -4.32 -2.72 3.78
N GLY A 96 -5.55 -2.60 4.26
CA GLY A 96 -6.14 -3.56 5.18
C GLY A 96 -6.69 -4.82 4.52
N LEU A 97 -7.02 -5.81 5.36
CA LEU A 97 -7.61 -7.10 5.00
C LEU A 97 -6.75 -7.93 4.05
N ALA A 98 -5.43 -7.94 4.24
CA ALA A 98 -4.51 -8.72 3.42
C ALA A 98 -4.73 -10.24 3.55
N THR A 99 -5.32 -10.69 4.67
CA THR A 99 -5.77 -12.06 4.88
C THR A 99 -6.82 -12.53 3.85
N LEU A 100 -7.52 -11.61 3.18
CA LEU A 100 -8.37 -11.94 2.02
C LEU A 100 -7.56 -12.43 0.82
N ALA A 101 -6.34 -11.91 0.61
CA ALA A 101 -5.49 -12.30 -0.51
C ALA A 101 -4.68 -13.55 -0.22
N HIS A 102 -4.14 -13.67 1.00
CA HIS A 102 -3.30 -14.77 1.43
C HIS A 102 -3.43 -14.97 2.94
N PRO A 103 -3.49 -16.21 3.48
CA PRO A 103 -3.73 -16.43 4.90
C PRO A 103 -2.72 -15.77 5.86
N GLU A 104 -1.46 -15.65 5.46
CA GLU A 104 -0.42 -14.98 6.24
C GLU A 104 -0.54 -13.45 6.25
N GLY A 105 -1.42 -12.88 5.42
CA GLY A 105 -1.84 -11.48 5.45
C GLY A 105 -0.72 -10.46 5.59
N GLU A 106 -0.91 -9.56 6.53
CA GLU A 106 -0.01 -8.45 6.85
C GLU A 106 1.30 -8.91 7.50
N ILE A 107 1.30 -10.05 8.22
CA ILE A 107 2.52 -10.63 8.80
C ILE A 107 3.54 -10.98 7.71
N ALA A 108 3.10 -11.64 6.64
CA ALA A 108 3.97 -11.96 5.50
C ALA A 108 4.55 -10.69 4.85
N ALA A 109 3.76 -9.63 4.70
CA ALA A 109 4.24 -8.37 4.15
C ALA A 109 5.23 -7.67 5.09
N ALA A 110 5.00 -7.70 6.40
CA ALA A 110 5.88 -7.12 7.41
C ALA A 110 7.25 -7.82 7.48
N ARG A 111 7.28 -9.16 7.36
CA ARG A 111 8.52 -9.94 7.30
C ARG A 111 9.30 -9.66 6.02
N ALA A 112 8.63 -9.66 4.87
CA ALA A 112 9.26 -9.34 3.59
C ALA A 112 9.85 -7.91 3.59
N ALA A 113 9.10 -6.93 4.11
CA ALA A 113 9.59 -5.55 4.24
C ALA A 113 10.82 -5.46 5.15
N HIS A 114 10.80 -6.15 6.31
CA HIS A 114 11.95 -6.21 7.21
C HIS A 114 13.19 -6.79 6.50
N GLN A 115 13.06 -7.94 5.83
CA GLN A 115 14.17 -8.58 5.12
C GLN A 115 14.74 -7.68 4.00
N ALA A 116 13.87 -6.95 3.30
CA ALA A 116 14.28 -6.02 2.24
C ALA A 116 14.86 -4.70 2.76
N GLY A 117 14.75 -4.41 4.06
CA GLY A 117 15.09 -3.10 4.63
C GLY A 117 14.14 -1.98 4.20
N ALA A 118 12.86 -2.33 3.98
CA ALA A 118 11.75 -1.42 3.70
C ALA A 118 10.97 -1.09 4.99
N ILE A 119 10.11 -0.07 4.91
CA ILE A 119 9.13 0.24 5.95
C ILE A 119 7.79 -0.42 5.60
N PHE A 120 7.16 -1.05 6.58
CA PHE A 120 5.80 -1.57 6.47
C PHE A 120 4.80 -0.74 7.27
N CYS A 121 3.73 -0.29 6.62
CA CYS A 121 2.65 0.43 7.28
C CYS A 121 1.45 -0.49 7.52
N LEU A 122 1.16 -0.82 8.77
CA LEU A 122 -0.02 -1.60 9.15
C LEU A 122 -1.28 -0.73 9.10
N SER A 123 -2.37 -1.22 8.49
CA SER A 123 -3.65 -0.52 8.52
C SER A 123 -4.44 -0.81 9.81
N THR A 124 -5.21 0.16 10.30
CA THR A 124 -6.27 -0.08 11.28
C THR A 124 -7.18 -1.23 10.83
N GLY A 125 -7.49 -1.31 9.52
CA GLY A 125 -8.32 -2.35 8.93
C GLY A 125 -7.59 -3.67 8.62
N SER A 126 -6.47 -3.95 9.29
CA SER A 126 -5.66 -5.16 9.06
C SER A 126 -6.38 -6.44 9.47
N GLY A 127 -6.08 -7.54 8.76
CA GLY A 127 -6.48 -8.88 9.16
C GLY A 127 -5.77 -9.40 10.41
N ASN A 128 -4.51 -9.01 10.61
CA ASN A 128 -3.72 -9.30 11.81
C ASN A 128 -3.71 -8.11 12.77
N SER A 129 -3.51 -8.37 14.06
CA SER A 129 -3.45 -7.31 15.07
C SER A 129 -2.12 -6.55 15.06
N ILE A 130 -2.11 -5.35 15.66
CA ILE A 130 -0.92 -4.54 15.95
C ILE A 130 0.17 -5.40 16.59
N GLU A 131 -0.20 -6.18 17.62
CA GLU A 131 0.70 -6.99 18.43
C GLU A 131 1.25 -8.18 17.66
N GLU A 132 0.41 -8.91 16.92
CA GLU A 132 0.82 -10.06 16.11
C GLU A 132 1.87 -9.64 15.06
N VAL A 133 1.63 -8.54 14.36
CA VAL A 133 2.57 -8.04 13.35
C VAL A 133 3.88 -7.59 13.97
N ALA A 134 3.84 -6.93 15.14
CA ALA A 134 5.04 -6.49 15.85
C ALA A 134 5.85 -7.66 16.43
N GLN A 135 5.21 -8.75 16.84
CA GLN A 135 5.90 -9.96 17.31
C GLN A 135 6.63 -10.69 16.19
N GLU A 136 6.10 -10.61 14.97
CA GLU A 136 6.59 -11.37 13.82
C GLU A 136 7.56 -10.59 12.91
N SER A 137 7.80 -9.31 13.21
CA SER A 137 8.74 -8.47 12.46
C SER A 137 9.55 -7.56 13.38
N GLN A 138 10.88 -7.57 13.19
CA GLN A 138 11.80 -6.62 13.82
C GLN A 138 12.14 -5.44 12.89
N GLY A 139 11.41 -5.31 11.78
CA GLY A 139 11.61 -4.22 10.82
C GLY A 139 11.03 -2.89 11.30
N ARG A 140 11.09 -1.88 10.42
CA ARG A 140 10.49 -0.57 10.70
C ARG A 140 8.98 -0.63 10.43
N LEU A 141 8.20 -0.51 11.49
CA LEU A 141 6.74 -0.62 11.46
C LEU A 141 6.07 0.73 11.75
N TRP A 142 5.18 1.15 10.85
CA TRP A 142 4.32 2.33 11.03
C TRP A 142 2.87 1.88 11.17
N PHE A 143 2.08 2.58 11.99
CA PHE A 143 0.68 2.26 12.18
C PHE A 143 -0.21 3.32 11.56
N GLN A 144 -1.15 2.92 10.71
CA GLN A 144 -2.15 3.80 10.15
C GLN A 144 -3.44 3.76 10.97
N LEU A 145 -3.85 4.94 11.42
CA LEU A 145 -5.03 5.21 12.21
C LEU A 145 -6.12 5.86 11.34
N TYR A 146 -7.35 5.36 11.47
CA TYR A 146 -8.55 6.04 10.97
C TYR A 146 -9.20 6.87 12.08
N LEU A 147 -9.80 8.00 11.70
CA LEU A 147 -10.54 8.87 12.60
C LEU A 147 -11.99 8.36 12.78
N TRP A 148 -12.17 7.27 13.52
CA TRP A 148 -13.50 6.69 13.77
C TRP A 148 -14.34 7.44 14.78
N LYS A 149 -15.63 7.11 14.84
CA LYS A 149 -16.58 7.69 15.80
C LYS A 149 -16.16 7.45 17.24
N SER A 150 -15.87 6.20 17.61
CA SER A 150 -15.47 5.86 18.98
C SER A 150 -14.08 6.40 19.32
N GLN A 151 -14.04 7.40 20.18
CA GLN A 151 -12.78 7.95 20.69
C GLN A 151 -11.98 6.91 21.49
N GLN A 152 -12.68 6.06 22.26
CA GLN A 152 -12.04 5.00 23.04
C GLN A 152 -11.29 4.02 22.13
N VAL A 153 -11.82 3.71 20.95
CA VAL A 153 -11.14 2.86 19.96
C VAL A 153 -9.90 3.57 19.42
N ILE A 154 -9.99 4.85 19.08
CA ILE A 154 -8.83 5.64 18.64
C ILE A 154 -7.73 5.61 19.71
N ASP A 155 -8.06 5.96 20.96
CA ASP A 155 -7.10 6.04 22.06
C ASP A 155 -6.45 4.67 22.31
N SER A 156 -7.24 3.59 22.32
CA SER A 156 -6.74 2.22 22.48
C SER A 156 -5.77 1.82 21.36
N LEU A 157 -6.08 2.12 20.10
CA LEU A 157 -5.19 1.80 18.97
C LEU A 157 -3.87 2.59 19.04
N ILE A 158 -3.92 3.86 19.47
CA ILE A 158 -2.73 4.67 19.69
C ILE A 158 -1.88 4.08 20.83
N GLU A 159 -2.47 3.68 21.95
CA GLU A 159 -1.74 3.07 23.06
C GLU A 159 -1.11 1.73 22.68
N ARG A 160 -1.87 0.85 22.02
CA ARG A 160 -1.40 -0.47 21.56
C ARG A 160 -0.26 -0.38 20.56
N SER A 161 -0.35 0.55 19.60
CA SER A 161 0.72 0.77 18.62
C SER A 161 2.00 1.29 19.28
N LYS A 162 1.92 2.22 20.23
CA LYS A 162 3.09 2.64 21.04
C LYS A 162 3.69 1.47 21.81
N ALA A 163 2.84 0.73 22.55
CA ALA A 163 3.28 -0.38 23.38
C ALA A 163 3.96 -1.49 22.57
N SER A 164 3.54 -1.66 21.32
CA SER A 164 4.12 -2.63 20.38
C SER A 164 5.32 -2.11 19.58
N GLY A 165 5.81 -0.90 19.89
CA GLY A 165 7.05 -0.36 19.31
C GLY A 165 6.92 0.17 17.88
N TYR A 166 5.71 0.47 17.40
CA TYR A 166 5.54 1.17 16.13
C TYR A 166 6.23 2.53 16.20
N GLU A 167 7.04 2.85 15.19
CA GLU A 167 7.88 4.04 15.24
C GLU A 167 7.19 5.30 14.72
N ALA A 168 6.10 5.17 13.97
CA ALA A 168 5.34 6.30 13.44
C ALA A 168 3.83 6.01 13.39
N LEU A 169 3.05 7.09 13.45
CA LEU A 169 1.59 7.06 13.34
C LEU A 169 1.14 7.82 12.09
N ILE A 170 0.25 7.21 11.29
CA ILE A 170 -0.27 7.78 10.05
C ILE A 170 -1.77 8.02 10.21
N VAL A 171 -2.21 9.28 10.25
CA VAL A 171 -3.63 9.63 10.32
C VAL A 171 -4.18 9.78 8.90
N THR A 172 -5.14 8.93 8.54
CA THR A 172 -5.80 9.00 7.22
C THR A 172 -7.02 9.88 7.26
N VAL A 173 -7.06 10.93 6.43
CA VAL A 173 -8.11 11.97 6.45
C VAL A 173 -9.07 11.92 5.25
N ASP A 174 -8.78 11.09 4.23
CA ASP A 174 -9.53 11.03 2.97
C ASP A 174 -10.71 10.02 2.96
N VAL A 175 -11.14 9.57 4.15
CA VAL A 175 -12.26 8.63 4.34
C VAL A 175 -13.33 9.17 5.30
N PRO A 176 -13.87 10.39 5.12
CA PRO A 176 -15.04 10.85 5.90
C PRO A 176 -16.29 10.03 5.56
N VAL A 177 -16.36 9.51 4.32
CA VAL A 177 -17.33 8.54 3.83
C VAL A 177 -16.59 7.51 2.97
N VAL A 178 -17.01 6.25 3.02
CA VAL A 178 -16.46 5.19 2.15
C VAL A 178 -16.81 5.47 0.68
N GLY A 179 -15.80 5.49 -0.18
CA GLY A 179 -15.98 5.70 -1.62
C GLY A 179 -16.85 4.62 -2.27
N LYS A 180 -17.66 5.03 -3.27
CA LYS A 180 -18.52 4.10 -4.02
C LYS A 180 -17.69 3.26 -4.99
N ARG A 181 -17.37 2.02 -4.61
CA ARG A 181 -16.60 1.05 -5.42
C ARG A 181 -17.55 0.12 -6.17
N GLU A 182 -17.79 0.41 -7.45
CA GLU A 182 -18.84 -0.27 -8.22
C GLU A 182 -18.56 -1.75 -8.48
N ARG A 183 -17.28 -2.14 -8.56
CA ARG A 183 -16.89 -3.55 -8.68
C ARG A 183 -17.26 -4.35 -7.42
N ASP A 184 -17.06 -3.77 -6.24
CA ASP A 184 -17.38 -4.38 -4.94
C ASP A 184 -18.90 -4.61 -4.80
N LEU A 185 -19.69 -3.58 -5.11
CA LEU A 185 -21.17 -3.64 -5.09
C LEU A 185 -21.70 -4.71 -6.05
N ARG A 186 -21.14 -4.77 -7.27
CA ARG A 186 -21.55 -5.74 -8.30
C ARG A 186 -21.24 -7.17 -7.85
N ASN A 187 -20.04 -7.41 -7.34
CA ASN A 187 -19.54 -8.75 -7.07
C ASN A 187 -19.75 -9.24 -5.63
N GLY A 188 -20.43 -8.44 -4.80
CA GLY A 188 -20.89 -8.87 -3.47
C GLY A 188 -19.77 -8.88 -2.44
N MET A 189 -18.79 -7.98 -2.55
CA MET A 189 -17.78 -7.86 -1.52
C MET A 189 -18.40 -7.29 -0.24
N SER A 190 -18.48 -8.13 0.79
CA SER A 190 -18.87 -7.82 2.16
C SER A 190 -17.93 -8.58 3.10
N LEU A 191 -17.94 -8.26 4.39
CA LEU A 191 -17.37 -9.12 5.42
C LEU A 191 -18.50 -9.66 6.30
N PRO A 192 -18.68 -11.00 6.38
CA PRO A 192 -18.00 -12.04 5.62
C PRO A 192 -18.33 -11.96 4.12
N VAL A 193 -17.48 -12.56 3.28
CA VAL A 193 -17.68 -12.57 1.82
C VAL A 193 -18.96 -13.31 1.47
N THR A 194 -19.95 -12.60 0.93
CA THR A 194 -21.23 -13.19 0.52
C THR A 194 -21.07 -13.85 -0.84
N ILE A 195 -21.17 -15.18 -0.90
CA ILE A 195 -21.15 -15.93 -2.17
C ILE A 195 -22.56 -15.93 -2.77
N LYS A 196 -22.77 -15.17 -3.86
CA LYS A 196 -24.07 -15.13 -4.55
C LYS A 196 -24.34 -16.45 -5.31
N PRO A 197 -25.61 -16.87 -5.46
CA PRO A 197 -25.98 -17.97 -6.35
C PRO A 197 -25.38 -17.78 -7.76
N GLY A 198 -24.69 -18.81 -8.26
CA GLY A 198 -23.99 -18.76 -9.56
C GLY A 198 -22.51 -18.38 -9.47
N GLN A 199 -22.01 -17.87 -8.33
CA GLN A 199 -20.59 -17.58 -8.14
C GLN A 199 -19.79 -18.78 -7.58
N TYR A 200 -20.44 -19.86 -7.12
CA TYR A 200 -19.77 -21.01 -6.49
C TYR A 200 -18.64 -21.61 -7.34
N MET A 201 -18.88 -21.80 -8.64
CA MET A 201 -17.87 -22.34 -9.56
C MET A 201 -16.62 -21.46 -9.65
N GLN A 202 -16.78 -20.15 -9.46
CA GLN A 202 -15.64 -19.23 -9.44
C GLN A 202 -14.77 -19.47 -8.20
N TYR A 203 -15.35 -19.59 -7.01
CA TYR A 203 -14.59 -19.87 -5.79
C TYR A 203 -13.93 -21.26 -5.86
N LEU A 204 -14.67 -22.29 -6.31
CA LEU A 204 -14.15 -23.65 -6.49
C LEU A 204 -13.02 -23.71 -7.53
N SER A 205 -13.03 -22.83 -8.53
CA SER A 205 -11.94 -22.73 -9.52
C SER A 205 -10.63 -22.15 -8.95
N ARG A 206 -10.61 -21.74 -7.68
CA ARG A 206 -9.45 -21.16 -6.98
C ARG A 206 -8.99 -22.06 -5.81
N PRO A 207 -8.48 -23.28 -6.09
CA PRO A 207 -8.22 -24.27 -5.04
C PRO A 207 -7.16 -23.84 -4.03
N ARG A 208 -6.15 -23.06 -4.44
CA ARG A 208 -5.11 -22.55 -3.53
C ARG A 208 -5.70 -21.58 -2.52
N TRP A 209 -6.50 -20.62 -3.00
CA TRP A 209 -7.17 -19.65 -2.14
C TRP A 209 -8.17 -20.34 -1.21
N LEU A 210 -9.02 -21.22 -1.76
CA LEU A 210 -10.00 -21.96 -0.96
C LEU A 210 -9.34 -22.81 0.13
N SER A 211 -8.27 -23.55 -0.20
CA SER A 211 -7.51 -24.30 0.80
C SER A 211 -6.86 -23.39 1.83
N GLY A 212 -6.48 -22.16 1.47
CA GLY A 212 -5.96 -21.18 2.40
C GLY A 212 -7.03 -20.79 3.41
N ILE A 213 -8.21 -20.38 2.93
CA ILE A 213 -9.32 -19.98 3.81
C ILE A 213 -9.80 -21.12 4.72
N VAL A 214 -9.89 -22.36 4.21
CA VAL A 214 -10.40 -23.50 4.99
C VAL A 214 -9.43 -23.95 6.09
N LYS A 215 -8.12 -23.77 5.89
CA LYS A 215 -7.09 -24.28 6.82
C LYS A 215 -6.60 -23.27 7.86
N ASN A 216 -7.03 -22.02 7.75
CA ASN A 216 -6.53 -20.92 8.56
C ASN A 216 -7.69 -20.27 9.33
N PRO A 217 -7.39 -19.42 10.35
CA PRO A 217 -8.41 -18.70 11.09
C PRO A 217 -9.36 -17.90 10.19
N ALA A 218 -10.55 -17.61 10.72
CA ALA A 218 -11.53 -16.81 10.01
C ALA A 218 -11.00 -15.41 9.70
N ILE A 219 -11.34 -14.90 8.52
CA ILE A 219 -11.02 -13.52 8.13
C ILE A 219 -11.79 -12.57 9.05
N THR A 220 -11.06 -11.69 9.73
CA THR A 220 -11.59 -10.68 10.65
C THR A 220 -10.77 -9.39 10.54
N PHE A 221 -11.08 -8.41 11.38
CA PHE A 221 -10.24 -7.24 11.62
C PHE A 221 -9.46 -7.43 12.91
N GLY A 222 -8.21 -7.87 12.82
CA GLY A 222 -7.39 -8.27 13.97
C GLY A 222 -7.20 -7.17 15.03
N ASN A 223 -7.33 -5.90 14.64
CA ASN A 223 -7.25 -4.78 15.58
C ASN A 223 -8.53 -4.55 16.40
N LEU A 224 -9.65 -5.19 16.04
CA LEU A 224 -10.98 -4.82 16.51
C LEU A 224 -11.77 -5.97 17.12
N THR A 225 -11.17 -7.15 17.23
CA THR A 225 -11.82 -8.35 17.75
C THR A 225 -12.46 -8.12 19.13
N ASP A 226 -11.83 -7.28 19.95
CA ASP A 226 -12.24 -7.05 21.34
C ASP A 226 -13.25 -5.89 21.49
N VAL A 227 -13.56 -5.18 20.40
CA VAL A 227 -14.41 -3.99 20.42
C VAL A 227 -15.89 -4.34 20.25
N THR A 228 -16.20 -5.48 19.64
CA THR A 228 -17.57 -5.94 19.40
C THR A 228 -17.95 -7.09 20.31
N SER A 229 -19.15 -7.05 20.89
CA SER A 229 -19.68 -8.10 21.77
C SER A 229 -20.11 -9.40 21.06
N GLY A 230 -19.62 -9.64 19.83
CA GLY A 230 -19.97 -10.80 19.01
C GLY A 230 -18.75 -11.34 18.26
N ASP A 231 -18.54 -12.66 18.33
CA ASP A 231 -17.40 -13.37 17.74
C ASP A 231 -17.54 -13.60 16.21
N ASP A 232 -18.57 -13.07 15.56
CA ASP A 232 -18.81 -13.31 14.13
C ASP A 232 -18.26 -12.19 13.23
N ALA A 233 -17.62 -12.56 12.12
CA ALA A 233 -17.01 -11.63 11.17
C ALA A 233 -18.02 -10.67 10.50
N SER A 234 -19.33 -10.94 10.61
CA SER A 234 -20.39 -10.11 10.00
C SER A 234 -20.71 -8.90 10.86
N SER A 235 -20.76 -9.10 12.18
CA SER A 235 -20.96 -8.06 13.18
C SER A 235 -19.79 -7.08 13.17
N ILE A 236 -18.55 -7.58 13.06
CA ILE A 236 -17.34 -6.75 12.95
C ILE A 236 -17.34 -5.97 11.64
N GLY A 237 -17.69 -6.58 10.51
CA GLY A 237 -17.78 -5.89 9.23
C GLY A 237 -18.82 -4.75 9.20
N GLN A 238 -19.99 -4.97 9.82
CA GLN A 238 -21.02 -3.95 9.96
C GLN A 238 -20.59 -2.83 10.91
N TYR A 239 -19.99 -3.19 12.06
CA TYR A 239 -19.43 -2.25 13.02
C TYR A 239 -18.39 -1.35 12.36
N VAL A 240 -17.43 -1.95 11.65
CA VAL A 240 -16.40 -1.21 10.90
C VAL A 240 -17.00 -0.24 9.91
N ASN A 241 -18.00 -0.65 9.11
CA ASN A 241 -18.67 0.27 8.20
C ASN A 241 -19.40 1.42 8.92
N ASN A 242 -19.97 1.17 10.09
CA ASN A 242 -20.67 2.19 10.86
C ASN A 242 -19.71 3.17 11.56
N GLU A 243 -18.60 2.66 12.09
CA GLU A 243 -17.59 3.43 12.83
C GLU A 243 -16.63 4.18 11.92
N LEU A 244 -16.24 3.60 10.77
CA LEU A 244 -15.36 4.22 9.77
C LEU A 244 -15.90 5.54 9.24
N ASN A 245 -17.23 5.63 9.09
CA ASN A 245 -17.89 6.80 8.51
C ASN A 245 -18.12 7.88 9.57
N ASP A 246 -17.09 8.63 9.93
CA ASP A 246 -17.23 9.84 10.75
C ASP A 246 -16.93 11.12 9.96
N PRO A 247 -17.95 11.77 9.38
CA PRO A 247 -17.77 13.01 8.63
C PRO A 247 -17.60 14.24 9.55
N SER A 248 -17.64 14.08 10.88
CA SER A 248 -17.53 15.20 11.83
C SER A 248 -16.10 15.55 12.22
N LYS A 249 -15.12 14.77 11.76
CA LYS A 249 -13.71 14.92 12.11
C LYS A 249 -13.11 16.19 11.51
N THR A 250 -12.22 16.81 12.27
CA THR A 250 -11.59 18.10 11.94
C THR A 250 -10.10 18.09 12.26
N TRP A 251 -9.41 19.19 11.93
CA TRP A 251 -8.02 19.40 12.29
C TRP A 251 -7.76 19.42 13.82
N ASP A 252 -8.77 19.70 14.64
CA ASP A 252 -8.65 19.59 16.11
C ASP A 252 -8.44 18.15 16.58
N ASP A 253 -8.97 17.16 15.84
CA ASP A 253 -8.71 15.76 16.11
C ASP A 253 -7.25 15.40 15.90
N LEU A 254 -6.64 15.93 14.83
CA LEU A 254 -5.20 15.75 14.57
C LEU A 254 -4.37 16.38 15.69
N LYS A 255 -4.72 17.59 16.13
CA LYS A 255 -4.06 18.27 17.25
C LYS A 255 -4.12 17.44 18.54
N ARG A 256 -5.25 16.83 18.83
CA ARG A 256 -5.39 15.92 19.97
C ARG A 256 -4.52 14.67 19.82
N ILE A 257 -4.49 14.06 18.64
CA ILE A 257 -3.65 12.89 18.35
C ILE A 257 -2.17 13.24 18.50
N ARG A 258 -1.74 14.42 18.00
CA ARG A 258 -0.37 14.93 18.19
C ARG A 258 0.02 15.04 19.65
N ASN A 259 -0.91 15.43 20.54
CA ASN A 259 -0.63 15.48 21.98
C ASN A 259 -0.52 14.08 22.63
N GLN A 260 -1.13 13.06 22.02
CA GLN A 260 -1.02 11.69 22.51
C GLN A 260 0.24 11.01 21.96
N TRP A 261 0.60 11.21 20.69
CA TRP A 261 1.74 10.55 20.04
C TRP A 261 2.99 11.43 20.08
N SER A 262 4.14 10.90 20.51
CA SER A 262 5.39 11.67 20.61
C SER A 262 6.41 11.37 19.50
N GLY A 263 6.24 10.30 18.73
CA GLY A 263 7.11 9.97 17.60
C GLY A 263 6.70 10.69 16.31
N PRO A 264 7.29 10.34 15.15
CA PRO A 264 6.83 10.81 13.85
C PRO A 264 5.32 10.63 13.65
N LEU A 265 4.63 11.73 13.37
CA LEU A 265 3.21 11.79 13.04
C LEU A 265 3.05 12.21 11.58
N LEU A 266 2.31 11.41 10.81
CA LEU A 266 2.05 11.68 9.40
C LEU A 266 0.57 11.88 9.16
N VAL A 267 0.24 12.71 8.17
CA VAL A 267 -1.14 12.82 7.64
C VAL A 267 -1.18 12.29 6.22
N LYS A 268 -2.15 11.41 5.94
CA LYS A 268 -2.33 10.75 4.64
C LYS A 268 -3.65 11.15 4.00
N GLY A 269 -3.59 11.46 2.70
CA GLY A 269 -4.76 11.83 1.91
C GLY A 269 -4.80 13.31 1.52
N ILE A 270 -3.72 14.04 1.77
CA ILE A 270 -3.61 15.47 1.43
C ILE A 270 -3.43 15.62 -0.07
N MET A 271 -4.26 16.48 -0.67
CA MET A 271 -4.17 16.86 -2.09
C MET A 271 -4.27 18.38 -2.31
N HIS A 272 -4.56 19.16 -1.27
CA HIS A 272 -4.68 20.61 -1.35
C HIS A 272 -3.49 21.29 -0.64
N PRO A 273 -2.86 22.32 -1.24
CA PRO A 273 -1.76 23.07 -0.61
C PRO A 273 -2.12 23.62 0.78
N ASP A 274 -3.28 24.25 0.93
CA ASP A 274 -3.71 24.81 2.22
C ASP A 274 -3.85 23.75 3.33
N ASP A 275 -4.29 22.53 2.98
CA ASP A 275 -4.37 21.42 3.94
C ASP A 275 -2.96 20.93 4.32
N ALA A 276 -1.99 21.01 3.41
CA ALA A 276 -0.60 20.66 3.70
C ALA A 276 0.05 21.67 4.65
N VAL A 277 -0.19 22.97 4.42
CA VAL A 277 0.25 24.05 5.34
C VAL A 277 -0.40 23.87 6.71
N THR A 278 -1.72 23.61 6.74
CA THR A 278 -2.44 23.38 8.00
C THR A 278 -1.87 22.17 8.76
N ALA A 279 -1.56 21.08 8.07
CA ALA A 279 -0.95 19.90 8.69
C ALA A 279 0.43 20.23 9.27
N GLU A 280 1.28 20.95 8.53
CA GLU A 280 2.60 21.40 9.00
C GLU A 280 2.49 22.31 10.24
N ASP A 281 1.59 23.30 10.24
CA ASP A 281 1.35 24.21 11.36
C ASP A 281 0.91 23.47 12.64
N LEU A 282 0.29 22.29 12.49
CA LEU A 282 -0.11 21.41 13.59
C LEU A 282 1.02 20.47 14.08
N GLY A 283 2.22 20.58 13.50
CA GLY A 283 3.41 19.85 13.94
C GLY A 283 3.43 18.39 13.51
N VAL A 284 2.92 18.09 12.31
CA VAL A 284 3.16 16.79 11.67
C VAL A 284 4.61 16.72 11.19
N ASP A 285 5.19 15.53 11.24
CA ASP A 285 6.56 15.26 10.80
C ASP A 285 6.59 14.84 9.32
N GLY A 286 5.46 14.36 8.79
CA GLY A 286 5.35 14.00 7.37
C GLY A 286 3.95 14.10 6.78
N ILE A 287 3.88 14.22 5.46
CA ILE A 287 2.62 14.26 4.71
C ILE A 287 2.70 13.22 3.58
N ILE A 288 1.72 12.32 3.54
CA ILE A 288 1.55 11.36 2.45
C ILE A 288 0.52 11.94 1.47
N VAL A 289 1.02 12.51 0.38
CA VAL A 289 0.21 13.03 -0.72
C VAL A 289 -0.43 11.86 -1.44
N SER A 290 -1.76 11.74 -1.33
CA SER A 290 -2.47 10.54 -1.73
C SER A 290 -3.93 10.82 -2.04
N ASN A 291 -4.50 10.03 -2.95
CA ASN A 291 -5.92 9.98 -3.27
C ASN A 291 -6.50 8.59 -2.96
N HIS A 292 -5.90 7.93 -1.96
CA HIS A 292 -6.22 6.57 -1.56
C HIS A 292 -6.09 5.55 -2.71
N GLY A 293 -5.17 5.79 -3.65
CA GLY A 293 -5.01 4.98 -4.85
C GLY A 293 -6.24 4.99 -5.77
N GLY A 294 -7.01 6.09 -5.80
CA GLY A 294 -8.21 6.28 -6.60
C GLY A 294 -9.45 5.52 -6.08
N ARG A 295 -9.48 5.19 -4.79
CA ARG A 295 -10.51 4.32 -4.17
C ARG A 295 -11.62 5.06 -3.44
N GLN A 296 -11.45 6.36 -3.23
CA GLN A 296 -12.36 7.18 -2.42
C GLN A 296 -13.23 8.09 -3.28
N PHE A 297 -12.62 8.94 -4.10
CA PHE A 297 -13.34 9.85 -4.98
C PHE A 297 -12.80 9.74 -6.41
N ASN A 298 -13.70 9.62 -7.39
CA ASN A 298 -13.32 9.36 -8.78
C ASN A 298 -12.80 10.62 -9.50
N SER A 299 -13.31 11.80 -9.12
CA SER A 299 -13.07 13.07 -9.80
C SER A 299 -11.91 13.84 -9.16
N VAL A 300 -10.78 13.17 -8.97
CA VAL A 300 -9.55 13.78 -8.45
C VAL A 300 -8.39 13.59 -9.44
N PRO A 301 -7.43 14.53 -9.48
CA PRO A 301 -6.25 14.40 -10.33
C PRO A 301 -5.34 13.24 -9.88
N GLY A 302 -4.42 12.86 -10.76
CA GLY A 302 -3.31 11.97 -10.41
C GLY A 302 -2.31 12.66 -9.48
N ILE A 303 -1.65 11.91 -8.62
CA ILE A 303 -0.77 12.48 -7.58
C ILE A 303 0.40 13.27 -8.17
N ALA A 304 1.00 12.83 -9.27
CA ALA A 304 2.10 13.56 -9.91
C ALA A 304 1.71 14.97 -10.39
N ALA A 305 0.43 15.21 -10.71
CA ALA A 305 -0.05 16.55 -11.08
C ALA A 305 -0.26 17.48 -9.87
N VAL A 306 -0.43 16.91 -8.67
CA VAL A 306 -0.68 17.65 -7.42
C VAL A 306 0.62 17.90 -6.66
N PHE A 307 1.53 16.91 -6.68
CA PHE A 307 2.69 16.86 -5.82
C PHE A 307 3.58 18.12 -5.84
N PRO A 308 3.91 18.71 -7.01
CA PRO A 308 4.74 19.92 -7.04
C PRO A 308 4.14 21.09 -6.26
N LYS A 309 2.83 21.29 -6.33
CA LYS A 309 2.14 22.37 -5.60
C LYS A 309 2.16 22.17 -4.09
N ILE A 310 2.19 20.92 -3.63
CA ILE A 310 2.36 20.61 -2.20
C ILE A 310 3.80 20.87 -1.77
N ARG A 311 4.78 20.41 -2.57
CA ARG A 311 6.21 20.65 -2.31
C ARG A 311 6.55 22.13 -2.21
N GLU A 312 5.92 22.98 -3.03
CA GLU A 312 6.13 24.44 -3.03
C GLU A 312 5.76 25.12 -1.70
N VAL A 313 4.75 24.60 -0.96
CA VAL A 313 4.21 25.26 0.23
C VAL A 313 4.68 24.63 1.55
N VAL A 314 5.16 23.39 1.52
CA VAL A 314 5.61 22.65 2.71
C VAL A 314 7.10 22.85 2.92
N SER A 315 7.54 23.17 4.14
CA SER A 315 8.97 23.37 4.40
C SER A 315 9.79 22.07 4.28
N ASP A 316 11.13 22.19 4.21
CA ASP A 316 12.03 21.03 4.18
C ASP A 316 12.10 20.27 5.52
N LYS A 317 11.41 20.75 6.57
CA LYS A 317 11.35 20.08 7.88
C LYS A 317 10.35 18.93 7.91
N VAL A 318 9.39 18.92 7.00
CA VAL A 318 8.33 17.91 6.91
C VAL A 318 8.63 17.00 5.72
N GLU A 319 8.73 15.70 5.96
CA GLU A 319 8.96 14.73 4.89
C GLU A 319 7.70 14.56 4.03
N LEU A 320 7.85 14.57 2.70
CA LEU A 320 6.74 14.38 1.77
C LEU A 320 6.81 13.01 1.11
N PHE A 321 5.73 12.26 1.19
CA PHE A 321 5.64 10.90 0.65
C PHE A 321 4.64 10.83 -0.51
N PHE A 322 5.00 10.10 -1.55
CA PHE A 322 4.18 9.96 -2.76
C PHE A 322 3.42 8.63 -2.75
N ASP A 323 2.09 8.64 -2.62
CA ASP A 323 1.26 7.42 -2.66
C ASP A 323 0.13 7.51 -3.69
N GLY A 324 0.41 7.04 -4.91
CA GLY A 324 -0.59 6.96 -5.97
C GLY A 324 -0.01 6.58 -7.33
N GLY A 325 -0.14 5.30 -7.68
CA GLY A 325 0.15 4.85 -9.06
C GLY A 325 1.49 4.16 -9.27
N ILE A 326 2.42 4.11 -8.32
CA ILE A 326 3.73 3.43 -8.45
C ILE A 326 3.60 1.96 -8.91
N ARG A 327 4.33 1.55 -9.96
CA ARG A 327 4.35 0.19 -10.56
C ARG A 327 5.72 -0.26 -11.09
N ARG A 328 6.65 0.68 -11.24
CA ARG A 328 8.00 0.48 -11.80
C ARG A 328 9.02 1.22 -10.93
N GLY A 329 10.28 0.79 -10.98
CA GLY A 329 11.37 1.51 -10.35
C GLY A 329 11.52 2.95 -10.89
N GLU A 330 11.25 3.16 -12.19
CA GLU A 330 11.18 4.51 -12.77
C GLU A 330 10.16 5.41 -12.09
N ASP A 331 9.01 4.88 -11.66
CA ASP A 331 8.00 5.68 -10.96
C ASP A 331 8.51 6.15 -9.59
N ILE A 332 9.34 5.34 -8.91
CA ILE A 332 9.99 5.71 -7.66
C ILE A 332 10.94 6.88 -7.92
N VAL A 333 11.80 6.78 -8.94
CA VAL A 333 12.72 7.87 -9.31
C VAL A 333 11.95 9.14 -9.71
N LYS A 334 10.81 9.01 -10.41
CA LYS A 334 9.93 10.14 -10.76
C LYS A 334 9.35 10.81 -9.52
N ALA A 335 8.88 10.04 -8.55
CA ALA A 335 8.37 10.59 -7.29
C ALA A 335 9.46 11.42 -6.57
N HIS A 336 10.69 10.92 -6.50
CA HIS A 336 11.82 11.67 -5.94
C HIS A 336 12.14 12.94 -6.73
N ALA A 337 12.13 12.86 -8.07
CA ALA A 337 12.38 14.03 -8.92
C ALA A 337 11.31 15.12 -8.78
N LEU A 338 10.09 14.76 -8.39
CA LEU A 338 9.01 15.69 -8.03
C LEU A 338 9.14 16.26 -6.60
N GLY A 339 10.14 15.83 -5.83
CA GLY A 339 10.43 16.33 -4.48
C GLY A 339 9.94 15.43 -3.35
N ALA A 340 9.62 14.16 -3.61
CA ALA A 340 9.26 13.22 -2.54
C ALA A 340 10.49 12.73 -1.77
N SER A 341 10.36 12.60 -0.46
CA SER A 341 11.31 11.93 0.44
C SER A 341 11.34 10.41 0.21
N ALA A 342 10.19 9.80 -0.11
CA ALA A 342 10.10 8.41 -0.55
C ALA A 342 8.78 8.14 -1.30
N ALA A 343 8.79 7.07 -2.10
CA ALA A 343 7.59 6.55 -2.75
C ALA A 343 6.89 5.50 -1.86
N CYS A 344 5.57 5.49 -1.90
CA CYS A 344 4.75 4.48 -1.25
C CYS A 344 3.88 3.73 -2.26
N SER A 345 3.56 2.47 -1.95
CA SER A 345 2.57 1.72 -2.74
C SER A 345 1.81 0.70 -1.92
N GLY A 346 0.49 0.66 -2.09
CA GLY A 346 -0.36 -0.39 -1.52
C GLY A 346 -0.51 -1.61 -2.44
N ARG A 347 -0.98 -1.40 -3.68
CA ARG A 347 -1.32 -2.53 -4.57
C ARG A 347 -0.13 -3.39 -4.98
N CYS A 348 1.07 -2.84 -5.08
CA CYS A 348 2.25 -3.61 -5.51
C CYS A 348 2.51 -4.80 -4.59
N TRP A 349 2.60 -4.55 -3.28
CA TRP A 349 2.84 -5.63 -2.31
C TRP A 349 1.60 -6.53 -2.17
N PHE A 350 0.39 -5.99 -2.29
CA PHE A 350 -0.84 -6.80 -2.22
C PHE A 350 -0.93 -7.80 -3.38
N TRP A 351 -0.52 -7.41 -4.59
CA TRP A 351 -0.44 -8.31 -5.73
C TRP A 351 0.68 -9.33 -5.56
N GLY A 352 1.83 -8.93 -5.01
CA GLY A 352 2.89 -9.85 -4.61
C GLY A 352 2.39 -10.92 -3.64
N LEU A 353 1.73 -10.50 -2.57
CA LEU A 353 1.13 -11.36 -1.54
C LEU A 353 0.12 -12.34 -2.15
N ALA A 354 -0.84 -11.84 -2.93
CA ALA A 354 -1.81 -12.69 -3.63
C ALA A 354 -1.16 -13.63 -4.65
N ALA A 355 -0.04 -13.20 -5.24
CA ALA A 355 0.70 -13.97 -6.22
C ALA A 355 1.53 -15.08 -5.60
N ASN A 356 2.15 -14.93 -4.42
CA ASN A 356 2.95 -16.00 -3.82
C ASN A 356 3.25 -15.88 -2.32
N GLY A 357 2.38 -15.28 -1.52
CA GLY A 357 2.61 -15.11 -0.08
C GLY A 357 3.78 -14.15 0.19
N GLU A 358 4.51 -14.38 1.30
CA GLU A 358 5.71 -13.61 1.68
C GLU A 358 6.71 -13.49 0.52
N GLN A 359 7.04 -14.62 -0.14
CA GLN A 359 7.98 -14.64 -1.26
C GLN A 359 7.53 -13.71 -2.41
N GLY A 360 6.22 -13.62 -2.67
CA GLY A 360 5.73 -12.74 -3.72
C GLY A 360 5.84 -11.26 -3.38
N VAL A 361 5.79 -10.91 -2.08
CA VAL A 361 6.08 -9.55 -1.61
C VAL A 361 7.58 -9.26 -1.74
N THR A 362 8.44 -10.19 -1.31
CA THR A 362 9.91 -10.10 -1.48
C THR A 362 10.28 -9.90 -2.94
N ASP A 363 9.75 -10.72 -3.85
CA ASP A 363 10.03 -10.60 -5.29
C ASP A 363 9.64 -9.22 -5.84
N VAL A 364 8.53 -8.63 -5.38
CA VAL A 364 8.09 -7.29 -5.80
C VAL A 364 9.03 -6.20 -5.26
N LEU A 365 9.49 -6.32 -4.02
CA LEU A 365 10.41 -5.36 -3.40
C LEU A 365 11.79 -5.40 -4.05
N ASP A 366 12.31 -6.59 -4.31
CA ASP A 366 13.59 -6.79 -4.99
C ASP A 366 13.55 -6.27 -6.43
N LEU A 367 12.47 -6.58 -7.15
CA LEU A 367 12.24 -6.08 -8.50
C LEU A 367 12.23 -4.56 -8.55
N LEU A 368 11.41 -3.90 -7.72
CA LEU A 368 11.30 -2.44 -7.75
C LEU A 368 12.61 -1.76 -7.33
N ASN A 369 13.34 -2.35 -6.38
CA ASN A 369 14.66 -1.85 -5.99
C ASN A 369 15.67 -1.96 -7.14
N GLN A 370 15.68 -3.10 -7.85
CA GLN A 370 16.56 -3.29 -9.00
C GLN A 370 16.21 -2.35 -10.16
N GLU A 371 14.92 -2.23 -10.51
CA GLU A 371 14.48 -1.29 -11.54
C GLU A 371 14.80 0.17 -11.16
N THR A 372 14.80 0.51 -9.86
CA THR A 372 15.21 1.84 -9.40
C THR A 372 16.70 2.07 -9.64
N LYS A 373 17.56 1.08 -9.34
CA LYS A 373 19.00 1.14 -9.66
C LYS A 373 19.24 1.33 -11.15
N ASP A 374 18.53 0.57 -11.97
CA ASP A 374 18.65 0.66 -13.43
C ASP A 374 18.23 2.06 -13.92
N ALA A 375 17.12 2.58 -13.40
CA ALA A 375 16.64 3.94 -13.73
C ALA A 375 17.66 5.02 -13.32
N LEU A 376 18.25 4.93 -12.13
CA LEU A 376 19.32 5.85 -11.68
C LEU A 376 20.51 5.84 -12.66
N SER A 377 20.99 4.65 -13.02
CA SER A 377 22.08 4.50 -13.97
C SER A 377 21.74 5.10 -15.34
N LEU A 378 20.51 4.90 -15.83
CA LEU A 378 20.06 5.41 -17.12
C LEU A 378 19.91 6.93 -17.16
N ILE A 379 19.58 7.58 -16.06
CA ILE A 379 19.49 9.05 -15.99
C ILE A 379 20.83 9.71 -15.62
N GLY A 380 21.87 8.92 -15.34
CA GLY A 380 23.19 9.41 -14.96
C GLY A 380 23.28 9.88 -13.51
N GLN A 381 22.55 9.23 -12.59
CA GLN A 381 22.59 9.49 -11.15
C GLN A 381 23.17 8.30 -10.38
N GLN A 382 23.97 8.57 -9.36
CA GLN A 382 24.50 7.52 -8.49
C GLN A 382 23.58 7.23 -7.30
N LYS A 383 22.96 8.25 -6.72
CA LYS A 383 22.17 8.10 -5.50
C LYS A 383 20.75 8.57 -5.72
N LEU A 384 19.79 7.82 -5.20
CA LEU A 384 18.38 8.22 -5.23
C LEU A 384 18.14 9.52 -4.47
N ALA A 385 18.84 9.73 -3.36
CA ALA A 385 18.77 10.96 -2.57
C ALA A 385 19.21 12.23 -3.33
N ASP A 386 19.98 12.08 -4.41
CA ASP A 386 20.47 13.20 -5.24
C ASP A 386 19.55 13.46 -6.46
N VAL A 387 18.46 12.69 -6.60
CA VAL A 387 17.47 12.89 -7.66
C VAL A 387 16.55 14.05 -7.30
N GLY A 388 16.36 14.98 -8.24
CA GLY A 388 15.52 16.15 -8.04
C GLY A 388 14.98 16.70 -9.36
N GLU A 389 14.39 17.89 -9.28
CA GLU A 389 13.75 18.54 -10.43
C GLU A 389 14.72 18.78 -11.60
N HIS A 390 16.02 18.95 -11.32
CA HIS A 390 17.07 19.10 -12.33
C HIS A 390 17.26 17.85 -13.20
N ASN A 391 16.71 16.70 -12.81
CA ASN A 391 16.71 15.49 -13.64
C ASN A 391 15.53 15.44 -14.63
N LEU A 392 14.50 16.27 -14.44
CA LEU A 392 13.32 16.26 -15.28
C LEU A 392 13.55 17.00 -16.60
N TYR A 393 12.98 16.47 -17.69
CA TYR A 393 12.87 17.18 -18.94
C TYR A 393 11.68 18.15 -18.86
N LYS A 394 11.95 19.44 -19.05
CA LYS A 394 10.95 20.52 -19.11
C LYS A 394 10.92 21.06 -20.55
N PRO A 395 9.87 20.74 -21.34
CA PRO A 395 9.77 21.17 -22.73
C PRO A 395 9.58 22.68 -22.89
#